data_AF-A0A1M4VJ11-F1
#
_entry.id   AF-A0A1M4VJ11-F1
#
_cell.length_a   1.000
_cell.length_b   1.000
_cell.length_c   1.000
_cell.angle_alpha   90.00
_cell.angle_beta   90.00
_cell.angle_gamma   90.00
#
_symmetry.space_group_name_H-M   'P 1'
#
loop_
_entity.id
_entity.type
_entity.pdbx_description
1 polymer ?
#
loop_
_entity_poly.entity_id
_entity_poly.type
_entity_poly.pdbx_seq_one_letter_code
_entity_poly.pdbx_strand_id
1 'polypeptide(L)'
;MKDNEIDITYKGKIMLILSYIILPLDIIPEALLGPIGYIDDLYIGLYFLNIILNELPKEKIYAYWKGDIKTLNNISEIIEFLKSNYEKLNSKNISKLISKILKGKYNK
;
A
#
# COMPACT_ATOMS: atom_id res chain seq x y z
N MET A 1 22.23 -1.84 -9.78
CA MET A 1 21.62 -0.51 -10.04
C MET A 1 22.17 0.10 -11.33
N LYS A 2 22.18 -0.64 -12.46
CA LYS A 2 22.85 -0.23 -13.71
C LYS A 2 21.89 0.40 -14.73
N ASP A 3 20.60 0.24 -14.51
CA ASP A 3 19.54 0.85 -15.30
C ASP A 3 19.26 2.28 -14.78
N ASN A 4 19.33 3.26 -15.68
CA ASN A 4 19.12 4.68 -15.39
C ASN A 4 17.77 5.20 -15.93
N GLU A 5 16.94 4.34 -16.51
CA GLU A 5 15.64 4.73 -17.08
C GLU A 5 14.60 5.05 -16.00
N ILE A 6 14.81 4.56 -14.79
CA ILE A 6 13.95 4.80 -13.63
C ILE A 6 14.82 5.35 -12.49
N ASP A 7 14.33 6.42 -11.85
CA ASP A 7 14.99 7.04 -10.69
C ASP A 7 15.27 5.99 -9.59
N ILE A 8 16.48 6.05 -9.05
CA ILE A 8 16.97 5.14 -8.01
C ILE A 8 16.08 5.13 -6.76
N THR A 9 15.40 6.24 -6.49
CA THR A 9 14.45 6.41 -5.39
C THR A 9 13.32 5.39 -5.48
N TYR A 10 12.76 5.17 -6.68
CA TYR A 10 11.70 4.16 -6.85
C TYR A 10 12.20 2.75 -6.63
N LYS A 11 13.45 2.46 -7.02
CA LYS A 11 14.08 1.16 -6.78
C LYS A 11 14.24 0.91 -5.28
N GLY A 12 14.63 1.94 -4.53
CA GLY A 12 14.69 1.90 -3.07
C GLY A 12 13.31 1.67 -2.42
N LYS A 13 12.29 2.44 -2.84
CA LYS A 13 10.90 2.27 -2.36
C LYS A 13 10.39 0.84 -2.60
N ILE A 14 10.55 0.33 -3.82
CA ILE A 14 10.14 -1.03 -4.19
C ILE A 14 10.87 -2.07 -3.35
N MET A 15 12.18 -1.92 -3.16
CA MET A 15 12.98 -2.85 -2.36
C MET A 15 12.51 -2.87 -0.90
N LEU A 16 12.16 -1.72 -0.32
CA LEU A 16 11.63 -1.64 1.04
C LEU A 16 10.27 -2.33 1.17
N ILE A 17 9.37 -2.10 0.21
CA ILE A 17 8.05 -2.76 0.20
C ILE A 17 8.17 -4.27 0.00
N LEU A 18 9.01 -4.73 -0.94
CA LEU A 18 9.24 -6.16 -1.13
C LEU A 18 9.87 -6.81 0.10
N SER A 19 10.77 -6.09 0.78
CA SER A 19 11.34 -6.56 2.05
C SER A 19 10.26 -6.77 3.10
N TYR A 20 9.28 -5.86 3.18
CA TYR A 20 8.12 -6.01 4.05
C TYR A 20 7.31 -7.26 3.68
N ILE A 21 6.95 -7.45 2.41
CA ILE A 21 6.14 -8.60 1.95
C ILE A 21 6.82 -9.96 2.24
N ILE A 22 8.16 -10.01 2.20
CA ILE A 22 8.93 -11.25 2.40
C ILE A 22 9.18 -11.54 3.89
N LEU A 23 9.20 -10.50 4.73
CA LEU A 23 9.47 -10.66 6.16
C LEU A 23 8.26 -11.31 6.85
N PRO A 24 8.47 -12.31 7.73
CA PRO A 24 7.40 -12.95 8.48
C PRO A 24 6.93 -12.11 9.68
N LEU A 25 7.12 -10.79 9.64
CA LEU A 25 6.88 -9.86 10.74
C LEU A 25 5.84 -8.84 10.32
N ASP A 26 4.67 -8.90 10.94
CA ASP A 26 3.59 -7.92 10.75
C ASP A 26 3.92 -6.65 11.55
N ILE A 27 3.80 -5.47 10.91
CA ILE A 27 3.99 -4.18 11.60
C ILE A 27 2.87 -4.00 12.63
N ILE A 28 1.65 -4.42 12.28
CA ILE A 28 0.47 -4.37 13.13
C ILE A 28 0.06 -5.80 13.52
N PRO A 29 0.45 -6.30 14.70
CA PRO A 29 0.17 -7.68 15.08
C PRO A 29 -1.34 -7.97 15.17
N GLU A 30 -1.83 -8.82 14.27
CA GLU A 30 -3.23 -9.26 14.15
C GLU A 30 -3.69 -9.97 15.42
N ALA A 31 -2.78 -10.70 16.07
CA ALA A 31 -3.03 -11.35 17.36
C ALA A 31 -3.45 -10.35 18.45
N LEU A 32 -3.04 -9.08 18.31
CA LEU A 32 -3.29 -8.04 19.29
C LEU A 32 -4.48 -7.13 18.94
N LEU A 33 -4.72 -6.92 17.64
CA LEU A 33 -5.66 -5.92 17.10
C LEU A 33 -6.82 -6.54 16.31
N GLY A 34 -6.83 -7.87 16.16
CA GLY A 34 -7.86 -8.59 15.43
C GLY A 34 -7.83 -8.27 13.94
N PRO A 35 -8.97 -8.33 13.23
CA PRO A 35 -9.05 -8.11 11.78
C PRO A 35 -8.56 -6.73 11.28
N ILE A 36 -8.32 -5.79 12.18
CA ILE A 36 -7.74 -4.47 11.88
C ILE A 36 -6.26 -4.61 11.50
N GLY A 37 -5.57 -5.67 11.95
CA GLY A 37 -4.16 -5.94 11.65
C GLY A 37 -3.88 -5.88 10.15
N TYR A 38 -4.66 -6.60 9.33
CA TYR A 38 -4.54 -6.69 7.87
C TYR A 38 -4.61 -5.38 7.07
N ILE A 39 -4.94 -4.26 7.71
CA ILE A 39 -5.04 -2.96 7.03
C ILE A 39 -3.66 -2.48 6.57
N ASP A 40 -2.58 -2.79 7.30
CA ASP A 40 -1.22 -2.40 6.91
C ASP A 40 -0.76 -3.11 5.64
N ASP A 41 -0.99 -4.42 5.51
CA ASP A 41 -0.70 -5.21 4.32
C ASP A 41 -1.45 -4.69 3.10
N LEU A 42 -2.75 -4.40 3.26
CA LEU A 42 -3.57 -3.80 2.20
C LEU A 42 -3.00 -2.44 1.79
N TYR A 43 -2.61 -1.62 2.76
CA TYR A 43 -2.08 -0.28 2.49
C TYR A 43 -0.74 -0.35 1.75
N ILE A 44 0.15 -1.26 2.16
CA ILE A 44 1.46 -1.44 1.54
C ILE A 44 1.32 -1.99 0.12
N GLY A 45 0.39 -2.93 -0.11
CA GLY A 45 0.06 -3.43 -1.45
C GLY A 45 -0.49 -2.33 -2.37
N LEU A 46 -1.42 -1.51 -1.87
CA LEU A 46 -1.96 -0.38 -2.63
C LEU A 46 -0.91 0.69 -2.92
N TYR A 47 -0.03 0.96 -1.95
CA TYR A 47 1.07 1.89 -2.12
C TYR A 47 2.07 1.38 -3.17
N PHE A 48 2.41 0.09 -3.14
CA PHE A 48 3.25 -0.54 -4.16
C PHE A 48 2.65 -0.40 -5.56
N LEU A 49 1.39 -0.78 -5.74
CA LEU A 49 0.73 -0.67 -7.04
C LEU A 49 0.61 0.78 -7.52
N ASN A 50 0.40 1.72 -6.61
CA ASN A 50 0.40 3.14 -6.96
C ASN A 50 1.75 3.61 -7.50
N ILE A 51 2.86 3.18 -6.88
CA ILE A 51 4.20 3.50 -7.39
C ILE A 51 4.33 2.98 -8.82
N ILE A 52 3.97 1.72 -9.05
CA ILE A 52 4.13 1.08 -10.35
C ILE A 52 3.25 1.72 -11.43
N LEU A 53 1.98 2.00 -11.14
CA LEU A 53 1.00 2.37 -12.16
C LEU A 53 0.83 3.89 -12.35
N ASN A 54 1.12 4.67 -11.31
CA ASN A 54 0.85 6.11 -11.30
C ASN A 54 2.12 6.97 -11.13
N GLU A 55 3.18 6.48 -10.49
CA GLU A 55 4.42 7.26 -10.28
C GLU A 55 5.52 6.94 -11.31
N LEU A 56 5.61 5.68 -11.78
CA LEU A 56 6.58 5.30 -12.81
C LEU A 56 6.11 5.74 -14.21
N PRO A 57 7.05 5.98 -15.16
CA PRO A 57 6.70 6.33 -16.54
C PRO A 57 5.82 5.25 -17.19
N LYS A 58 4.59 5.62 -17.57
CA LYS A 58 3.59 4.68 -18.11
C LYS A 58 4.08 3.98 -19.38
N GLU A 59 4.85 4.68 -20.20
CA GLU A 59 5.42 4.13 -21.45
C GLU A 59 6.34 2.94 -21.16
N LYS A 60 7.09 2.99 -20.05
CA LYS A 60 7.96 1.90 -19.62
C LYS A 60 7.15 0.73 -19.09
N ILE A 61 6.14 0.99 -18.26
CA ILE A 61 5.25 -0.06 -17.75
C ILE A 61 4.57 -0.80 -18.90
N TYR A 62 4.01 -0.09 -19.86
CA TYR A 62 3.34 -0.70 -21.01
C TYR A 62 4.30 -1.44 -21.94
N ALA A 63 5.52 -0.94 -22.12
CA ALA A 63 6.53 -1.61 -22.96
C ALA A 63 6.98 -2.96 -22.39
N TYR A 64 7.01 -3.11 -21.05
CA TYR A 64 7.45 -4.33 -20.38
C TYR A 64 6.30 -5.22 -19.87
N TRP A 65 5.07 -4.73 -19.85
CA TRP A 65 3.90 -5.50 -19.44
C TRP A 65 3.53 -6.53 -20.50
N LYS A 66 3.51 -7.80 -20.11
CA LYS A 66 3.15 -8.92 -21.00
C LYS A 66 1.65 -9.27 -20.98
N GLY A 67 0.88 -8.69 -20.06
CA GLY A 67 -0.56 -8.91 -19.94
C GLY A 67 -1.35 -7.93 -20.79
N ASP A 68 -2.67 -7.89 -20.59
CA ASP A 68 -3.52 -6.95 -21.28
C ASP A 68 -3.50 -5.57 -20.61
N ILE A 69 -3.54 -4.52 -21.43
CA ILE A 69 -3.54 -3.11 -20.97
C ILE A 69 -4.83 -2.78 -20.23
N LYS A 70 -5.96 -3.43 -20.57
CA LYS A 70 -7.25 -3.21 -19.91
C LYS A 70 -7.18 -3.60 -18.42
N THR A 71 -6.47 -4.67 -18.08
CA THR A 71 -6.22 -5.07 -16.69
C THR A 71 -5.42 -4.00 -15.95
N LEU A 72 -4.38 -3.42 -16.55
CA LEU A 72 -3.63 -2.32 -15.92
C LEU A 72 -4.53 -1.11 -15.65
N ASN A 73 -5.37 -0.73 -16.60
CA ASN A 73 -6.31 0.37 -16.43
C ASN A 73 -7.32 0.08 -15.31
N ASN A 74 -7.90 -1.12 -15.28
CA ASN A 74 -8.83 -1.54 -14.23
C ASN A 74 -8.17 -1.49 -12.84
N ILE A 75 -6.91 -1.95 -12.73
CA ILE A 75 -6.18 -1.91 -11.46
C ILE A 75 -5.95 -0.45 -11.02
N SER A 76 -5.54 0.43 -11.93
CA SER A 76 -5.38 1.86 -11.65
C SER A 76 -6.67 2.50 -11.14
N GLU A 77 -7.81 2.22 -11.79
CA GLU A 77 -9.13 2.70 -11.36
C GLU A 77 -9.51 2.20 -9.95
N ILE A 78 -9.27 0.92 -9.66
CA ILE A 78 -9.51 0.35 -8.34
C ILE A 78 -8.65 1.03 -7.27
N ILE A 79 -7.38 1.31 -7.56
CA ILE A 79 -6.46 1.99 -6.63
C ILE A 79 -6.93 3.42 -6.35
N GLU A 80 -7.33 4.16 -7.37
CA GLU A 80 -7.87 5.51 -7.21
C GLU A 80 -9.16 5.49 -6.37
N PHE A 81 -10.05 4.55 -6.65
CA PHE A 81 -11.26 4.34 -5.86
C PHE A 81 -10.93 4.06 -4.38
N LEU A 82 -10.00 3.13 -4.11
CA LEU A 82 -9.61 2.77 -2.75
C LEU A 82 -8.95 3.94 -2.02
N LYS A 83 -8.05 4.68 -2.68
CA LYS A 83 -7.44 5.90 -2.13
C LYS A 83 -8.49 6.93 -1.73
N SER A 84 -9.41 7.25 -2.64
CA SER A 84 -10.45 8.27 -2.40
C SER A 84 -11.38 7.90 -1.25
N ASN A 85 -11.67 6.61 -1.06
CA ASN A 85 -12.51 6.14 0.03
C ASN A 85 -11.76 6.05 1.36
N TYR A 86 -10.48 5.70 1.32
CA TYR A 86 -9.65 5.67 2.53
C TYR A 86 -9.39 7.08 3.08
N GLU A 87 -9.08 8.06 2.23
CA GLU A 87 -8.96 9.47 2.66
C GLU A 87 -10.23 9.99 3.33
N LYS A 88 -11.40 9.61 2.82
CA LYS A 88 -12.70 9.90 3.43
C LYS A 88 -12.85 9.25 4.82
N LEU A 89 -12.37 8.01 4.99
CA LEU A 89 -12.42 7.28 6.27
C LEU A 89 -11.42 7.83 7.32
N ASN A 90 -10.25 8.30 6.87
CA ASN A 90 -9.13 8.67 7.75
C ASN A 90 -9.36 9.98 8.53
N SER A 91 -10.24 10.88 8.08
CA SER A 91 -10.31 12.24 8.65
C SER A 91 -11.06 12.39 9.98
N LYS A 92 -12.01 11.49 10.34
CA LYS A 92 -12.86 11.71 11.54
C LYS A 92 -13.13 10.51 12.44
N ASN A 93 -13.02 9.27 11.95
CA ASN A 93 -13.50 8.09 12.69
C ASN A 93 -12.41 7.11 13.13
N ILE A 94 -11.36 6.90 12.34
CA ILE A 94 -10.32 5.90 12.62
C ILE A 94 -9.43 6.33 13.81
N SER A 95 -8.99 7.58 13.87
CA SER A 95 -8.20 8.09 15.00
C SER A 95 -8.95 7.98 16.33
N LYS A 96 -10.27 8.23 16.29
CA LYS A 96 -11.15 8.12 17.46
C LYS A 96 -11.31 6.66 17.90
N LEU A 97 -11.48 5.72 16.97
CA LEU A 97 -11.57 4.29 17.26
C LEU A 97 -10.25 3.74 17.83
N ILE A 98 -9.11 4.07 17.21
CA ILE A 98 -7.77 3.68 17.67
C ILE A 98 -7.52 4.22 19.09
N SER A 99 -7.81 5.50 19.34
CA SER A 99 -7.63 6.08 20.68
C SER A 99 -8.50 5.40 21.75
N LYS A 100 -9.70 4.91 21.39
CA LYS A 100 -10.60 4.20 22.30
C LYS A 100 -10.08 2.80 22.64
N ILE A 101 -9.58 2.06 21.65
CA ILE A 101 -9.00 0.74 21.83
C ILE A 101 -7.73 0.81 22.68
N LEU A 102 -6.85 1.79 22.39
CA LEU A 102 -5.63 2.00 23.18
C LEU A 102 -5.97 2.35 24.63
N LYS A 103 -6.86 3.32 24.88
CA LYS A 103 -7.26 3.70 26.26
C LYS A 103 -7.92 2.57 27.05
N GLY A 104 -8.68 1.68 26.38
CA GLY A 104 -9.32 0.53 27.03
C GLY A 104 -8.33 -0.55 27.51
N LYS A 105 -7.11 -0.57 26.95
CA LYS A 105 -6.08 -1.56 27.27
C LYS A 105 -5.12 -1.12 28.38
N TYR A 106 -4.94 0.20 28.58
CA TYR A 106 -4.07 0.78 29.62
C TYR A 106 -4.75 1.03 30.97
N ASN A 107 -6.07 0.80 31.07
CA ASN A 107 -6.86 0.99 32.30
C ASN A 107 -7.26 -0.35 32.96
N LYS A 108 -6.49 -1.42 32.75
CA LYS A 108 -6.71 -2.73 33.36
C LYS A 108 -5.43 -3.28 33.95
#